data_AF-A0AA44Z3I2-F1
#
_entry.id   AF-A0AA44Z3I2-F1
#
_cell.length_a   1.000
_cell.length_b   1.000
_cell.length_c   1.000
_cell.angle_alpha   90.00
_cell.angle_beta   90.00
_cell.angle_gamma   90.00
#
_symmetry.space_group_name_H-M   'P 1'
#
loop_
_entity.id
_entity.type
_entity.pdbx_description
1 polymer ?
#
loop_
_entity_poly.entity_id
_entity_poly.type
_entity_poly.pdbx_seq_one_letter_code
_entity_poly.pdbx_strand_id
1 'polypeptide(L)'
;MTHARPDYPTLQSIGWPWLGPPEEAAWQAVFAAHPQALPARVVEQHRTGYVVADTPEASVKAESLPEWQRPRFPSHERAAVGDWVLMEGKRIVALLPRRTSIKRGAAGEHYHQQVIAANIDTVFIVCGLDADFNPRRIERYLLLVGGGGAQPVVVLTKADQTEYAEDALAVLEELEAQKIPLRAVNAKDPDSVAALRPWLGDGRTAVLVGSSGAGKSTLTNTLLGTQKMKTNAVRENDSRGRHTTTHRALIPLPSGACLIDTPGMRELKPTGEEDLAEGGFSDVEALAAQCRFNDCAHIAEPGCAVRAAIDAGELDPERVANYMKLRMEVASAAEKLATRVAQNNRGKGSGKRPASVDRPGRR
;
A
#
# COMPACT_ATOMS: atom_id res chain seq x y z
N MET A 1 -8.09 15.61 20.65
CA MET A 1 -9.43 15.96 20.19
C MET A 1 -9.64 17.43 20.41
N THR A 2 -9.67 18.19 19.33
CA THR A 2 -9.89 19.63 19.33
C THR A 2 -11.37 20.01 19.47
N HIS A 3 -12.29 19.07 19.20
CA HIS A 3 -13.74 19.33 19.17
C HIS A 3 -14.56 18.32 20.01
N ALA A 4 -15.75 18.73 20.44
CA ALA A 4 -16.72 17.90 21.19
C ALA A 4 -17.63 17.04 20.28
N ARG A 5 -17.61 17.30 18.97
CA ARG A 5 -18.29 16.55 17.91
C ARG A 5 -17.35 16.43 16.70
N PRO A 6 -17.55 15.47 15.79
CA PRO A 6 -16.74 15.38 14.58
C PRO A 6 -16.91 16.62 13.70
N ASP A 7 -15.81 17.24 13.29
CA ASP A 7 -15.78 18.31 12.30
C ASP A 7 -15.46 17.71 10.92
N TYR A 8 -16.50 17.26 10.21
CA TYR A 8 -16.33 16.55 8.94
C TYR A 8 -15.61 17.35 7.85
N PRO A 9 -15.89 18.64 7.62
CA PRO A 9 -15.10 19.46 6.70
C PRO A 9 -13.59 19.41 6.98
N THR A 10 -13.20 19.51 8.25
CA THR A 10 -11.79 19.41 8.65
C THR A 10 -11.25 18.00 8.45
N LEU A 11 -12.03 16.96 8.76
CA LEU A 11 -11.63 15.57 8.51
C LEU A 11 -11.46 15.28 7.00
N GLN A 12 -12.27 15.90 6.13
CA GLN A 12 -12.16 15.75 4.67
C GLN A 12 -10.83 16.29 4.14
N SER A 13 -10.31 17.37 4.72
CA SER A 13 -8.98 17.92 4.35
C SER A 13 -7.85 16.91 4.61
N ILE A 14 -8.06 15.98 5.54
CA ILE A 14 -7.15 14.86 5.80
C ILE A 14 -7.72 13.54 5.29
N GLY A 15 -8.57 13.52 4.27
CA GLY A 15 -8.98 12.31 3.54
C GLY A 15 -10.14 11.52 4.14
N TRP A 16 -11.04 12.18 4.87
CA TRP A 16 -12.33 11.59 5.22
C TRP A 16 -13.21 11.50 3.96
N PRO A 17 -13.87 10.37 3.70
CA PRO A 17 -14.43 10.12 2.37
C PRO A 17 -15.85 10.68 2.16
N TRP A 18 -16.54 11.14 3.21
CA TRP A 18 -17.92 11.66 3.13
C TRP A 18 -18.01 13.14 3.49
N LEU A 19 -19.04 13.84 3.02
CA LEU A 19 -19.31 15.25 3.40
C LEU A 19 -19.78 15.38 4.86
N GLY A 20 -20.18 14.27 5.48
CA GLY A 20 -20.69 14.21 6.83
C GLY A 20 -20.39 12.87 7.49
N PRO A 21 -21.33 12.34 8.31
CA PRO A 21 -21.22 11.02 8.92
C PRO A 21 -21.00 9.90 7.90
N PRO A 22 -20.48 8.74 8.33
CA PRO A 22 -20.29 7.61 7.43
C PRO A 22 -21.59 7.14 6.77
N GLU A 23 -21.56 6.92 5.46
CA GLU A 23 -22.69 6.39 4.70
C GLU A 23 -22.66 4.86 4.59
N GLU A 24 -21.49 4.24 4.79
CA GLU A 24 -21.32 2.78 4.73
C GLU A 24 -21.76 2.11 6.05
N ALA A 25 -22.60 1.07 5.92
CA ALA A 25 -23.15 0.33 7.06
C ALA A 25 -22.07 -0.24 8.00
N ALA A 26 -20.94 -0.70 7.44
CA ALA A 26 -19.83 -1.23 8.23
C ALA A 26 -19.21 -0.16 9.15
N TRP A 27 -19.08 1.08 8.68
CA TRP A 27 -18.61 2.19 9.51
C TRP A 27 -19.67 2.63 10.51
N GLN A 28 -20.93 2.75 10.08
CA GLN A 28 -22.05 3.11 10.96
C GLN A 28 -22.17 2.15 12.15
N ALA A 29 -21.98 0.84 11.93
CA ALA A 29 -21.98 -0.15 13.01
C ALA A 29 -20.88 0.10 14.06
N VAL A 30 -19.67 0.48 13.62
CA VAL A 30 -18.56 0.80 14.53
C VAL A 30 -18.84 2.09 15.32
N PHE A 31 -19.39 3.12 14.67
CA PHE A 31 -19.83 4.34 15.36
C PHE A 31 -20.96 4.07 16.38
N ALA A 32 -21.93 3.23 16.03
CA ALA A 32 -23.03 2.87 16.93
C ALA A 32 -22.54 2.11 18.19
N ALA A 33 -21.49 1.30 18.06
CA ALA A 33 -20.85 0.62 19.18
C ALA A 33 -20.06 1.58 20.11
N HIS A 34 -19.68 2.76 19.60
CA HIS A 34 -18.88 3.76 20.31
C HIS A 34 -19.44 5.18 20.14
N PRO A 35 -20.65 5.47 20.69
CA PRO A 35 -21.40 6.69 20.40
C PRO A 35 -20.75 7.99 20.91
N GLN A 36 -19.79 7.89 21.84
CA GLN A 36 -19.05 9.04 22.38
C GLN A 36 -17.66 9.18 21.77
N ALA A 37 -17.26 8.26 20.89
CA ALA A 37 -15.94 8.28 20.29
C ALA A 37 -15.91 9.21 19.08
N LEU A 38 -14.75 9.83 18.86
CA LEU A 38 -14.52 10.73 17.74
C LEU A 38 -13.57 10.09 16.73
N PRO A 39 -13.79 10.28 15.42
CA PRO A 39 -12.87 9.78 14.41
C PRO A 39 -11.55 10.53 14.43
N ALA A 40 -10.46 9.82 14.20
CA ALA A 40 -9.15 10.38 13.95
C ALA A 40 -8.40 9.52 12.93
N ARG A 41 -7.47 10.14 12.21
CA ARG A 41 -6.62 9.49 11.22
C ARG A 41 -5.27 9.15 11.82
N VAL A 42 -4.78 7.94 11.62
CA VAL A 42 -3.45 7.51 12.06
C VAL A 42 -2.40 8.15 11.16
N VAL A 43 -1.60 9.06 11.73
CA VAL A 43 -0.56 9.79 10.99
C VAL A 43 0.83 9.21 11.21
N GLU A 44 1.09 8.57 12.34
CA GLU A 44 2.34 7.83 12.57
C GLU A 44 2.10 6.54 13.35
N GLN A 45 2.94 5.53 13.09
CA GLN A 45 2.97 4.28 13.84
C GLN A 45 4.33 4.07 14.50
N HIS A 46 4.31 3.90 15.81
CA HIS A 46 5.48 3.59 16.64
C HIS A 46 5.36 2.19 17.23
N ARG A 47 6.46 1.64 17.77
CA ARG A 47 6.46 0.27 18.34
C ARG A 47 5.44 0.09 19.47
N THR A 48 5.18 1.14 20.24
CA THR A 48 4.38 1.08 21.48
C THR A 48 3.15 2.00 21.45
N GLY A 49 2.81 2.58 20.31
CA GLY A 49 1.68 3.51 20.22
C GLY A 49 1.53 4.14 18.85
N TYR A 50 0.57 5.04 18.74
CA TYR A 50 0.21 5.71 17.51
C TYR A 50 0.22 7.22 17.71
N VAL A 51 0.36 7.95 16.61
CA VAL A 51 0.02 9.37 16.56
C VAL A 51 -1.17 9.50 15.63
N VAL A 52 -2.21 10.19 16.07
CA VAL A 52 -3.45 10.39 15.32
C VAL A 52 -3.74 11.88 15.16
N ALA A 53 -4.45 12.25 14.11
CA ALA A 53 -4.85 13.61 13.80
C ALA A 53 -6.35 13.67 13.50
N ASP A 54 -7.03 14.67 14.03
CA ASP A 54 -8.40 15.08 13.71
C ASP A 54 -8.44 16.35 12.84
N THR A 55 -7.28 16.98 12.62
CA THR A 55 -7.07 18.18 11.81
C THR A 55 -5.70 18.10 11.09
N PRO A 56 -5.44 18.86 10.02
CA PRO A 56 -4.12 18.90 9.39
C PRO A 56 -3.00 19.44 10.31
N GLU A 57 -3.32 20.37 11.21
CA GLU A 57 -2.33 21.12 11.99
C GLU A 57 -2.01 20.49 13.34
N ALA A 58 -2.90 19.64 13.87
CA ALA A 58 -2.76 19.06 15.21
C ALA A 58 -2.75 17.53 15.18
N SER A 59 -1.85 16.96 15.98
CA SER A 59 -1.80 15.53 16.22
C SER A 59 -1.60 15.22 17.70
N VAL A 60 -2.09 14.06 18.13
CA VAL A 60 -2.02 13.58 19.50
C VAL A 60 -1.50 12.16 19.57
N LYS A 61 -0.70 11.86 20.60
CA LYS A 61 -0.33 10.49 20.91
C LYS A 61 -1.56 9.70 21.36
N ALA A 62 -1.72 8.52 20.80
CA ALA A 62 -2.82 7.62 21.05
C ALA A 62 -2.34 6.28 21.60
N GLU A 63 -3.01 5.81 22.65
CA GLU A 63 -2.84 4.47 23.20
C GLU A 63 -3.57 3.45 22.30
N SER A 64 -2.88 2.35 22.04
CA SER A 64 -3.42 1.24 21.25
C SER A 64 -4.47 0.43 22.01
N LEU A 65 -5.35 -0.26 21.28
CA LEU A 65 -6.19 -1.30 21.86
C LEU A 65 -5.33 -2.37 22.58
N PRO A 66 -5.70 -2.85 23.78
CA PRO A 66 -4.91 -3.82 24.53
C PRO A 66 -4.65 -5.12 23.75
N GLU A 67 -5.58 -5.56 22.91
CA GLU A 67 -5.37 -6.73 22.05
C GLU A 67 -4.23 -6.53 21.04
N TRP A 68 -4.00 -5.31 20.53
CA TRP A 68 -2.95 -5.04 19.55
C TRP A 68 -1.55 -5.17 20.13
N GLN A 69 -1.42 -5.10 21.45
CA GLN A 69 -0.15 -5.28 22.17
C GLN A 69 0.20 -6.77 22.35
N ARG A 70 -0.74 -7.68 22.10
CA ARG A 70 -0.50 -9.13 22.26
C ARG A 70 0.44 -9.63 21.15
N PRO A 71 1.47 -10.44 21.47
CA PRO A 71 2.42 -10.93 20.47
C PRO A 71 1.79 -11.69 19.29
N ARG A 72 0.70 -12.42 19.54
CA ARG A 72 -0.02 -13.23 18.53
C ARG A 72 -1.13 -12.47 17.81
N PHE A 73 -1.38 -11.19 18.14
CA PHE A 73 -2.41 -10.42 17.45
C PHE A 73 -1.98 -10.16 16.00
N PRO A 74 -2.80 -10.51 15.00
CA PRO A 74 -2.41 -10.40 13.59
C PRO A 74 -1.99 -8.97 13.23
N SER A 75 -0.82 -8.81 12.62
CA SER A 75 -0.28 -7.48 12.29
C SER A 75 -1.15 -6.69 11.31
N HIS A 76 -1.86 -7.38 10.40
CA HIS A 76 -2.74 -6.74 9.44
C HIS A 76 -4.05 -6.23 10.06
N GLU A 77 -4.44 -6.72 11.25
CA GLU A 77 -5.60 -6.23 12.00
C GLU A 77 -5.25 -5.04 12.90
N ARG A 78 -3.96 -4.70 13.03
CA ARG A 78 -3.53 -3.48 13.73
C ARG A 78 -3.69 -2.28 12.81
N ALA A 79 -3.90 -1.10 13.39
CA ALA A 79 -3.84 0.14 12.65
C ALA A 79 -2.46 0.33 11.97
N ALA A 80 -2.48 0.93 10.80
CA ALA A 80 -1.34 1.38 10.02
C ALA A 80 -1.52 2.86 9.68
N VAL A 81 -0.47 3.50 9.15
CA VAL A 81 -0.57 4.90 8.71
C VAL A 81 -1.63 5.05 7.62
N GLY A 82 -2.49 6.06 7.76
CA GLY A 82 -3.65 6.33 6.93
C GLY A 82 -4.95 5.67 7.41
N ASP A 83 -4.90 4.75 8.39
CA ASP A 83 -6.12 4.17 8.97
C ASP A 83 -6.97 5.22 9.68
N TRP A 84 -8.29 5.02 9.62
CA TRP A 84 -9.26 5.75 10.40
C TRP A 84 -9.59 4.96 11.67
N VAL A 85 -9.56 5.62 12.82
CA VAL A 85 -9.84 5.01 14.13
C VAL A 85 -10.87 5.83 14.88
N LEU A 86 -11.59 5.18 15.79
CA LEU A 86 -12.38 5.87 16.80
C LEU A 86 -11.58 6.01 18.09
N MET A 87 -11.72 7.17 18.71
CA MET A 87 -10.94 7.58 19.86
C MET A 87 -11.86 8.04 20.99
N GLU A 88 -11.56 7.59 22.21
CA GLU A 88 -12.13 8.12 23.46
C GLU A 88 -10.99 8.67 24.33
N GLY A 89 -10.99 9.98 24.55
CA GLY A 89 -9.87 10.67 25.19
C GLY A 89 -8.56 10.49 24.39
N LYS A 90 -7.61 9.73 24.95
CA LYS A 90 -6.30 9.43 24.32
C LYS A 90 -6.16 8.00 23.83
N ARG A 91 -7.25 7.22 23.84
CA ARG A 91 -7.20 5.79 23.52
C ARG A 91 -7.97 5.48 22.25
N ILE A 92 -7.36 4.65 21.40
CA ILE A 92 -8.05 4.03 20.27
C ILE A 92 -9.02 2.99 20.84
N VAL A 93 -10.30 3.12 20.49
CA VAL A 93 -11.36 2.19 20.90
C VAL A 93 -11.84 1.30 19.77
N ALA A 94 -11.66 1.72 18.51
CA ALA A 94 -11.95 0.88 17.34
C ALA A 94 -11.12 1.30 16.13
N LEU A 95 -10.87 0.34 15.23
CA LEU A 95 -10.37 0.58 13.87
C LEU A 95 -11.57 0.58 12.92
N LEU A 96 -11.65 1.60 12.07
CA LEU A 96 -12.70 1.69 11.06
C LEU A 96 -12.33 0.84 9.83
N PRO A 97 -13.31 0.28 9.09
CA PRO A 97 -13.04 -0.53 7.91
C PRO A 97 -12.19 0.21 6.88
N ARG A 98 -11.17 -0.47 6.33
CA ARG A 98 -10.32 0.10 5.29
C ARG A 98 -11.05 0.12 3.96
N ARG A 99 -11.01 1.26 3.27
CA ARG A 99 -11.50 1.38 1.89
C ARG A 99 -10.46 0.86 0.90
N THR A 100 -9.19 1.14 1.16
CA THR A 100 -8.05 0.72 0.35
C THR A 100 -6.86 0.40 1.25
N SER A 101 -5.94 -0.43 0.77
CA SER A 101 -4.67 -0.68 1.48
C SER A 101 -3.61 -1.30 0.58
N ILE A 102 -2.35 -0.94 0.78
CA ILE A 102 -1.24 -1.74 0.27
C ILE A 102 -0.82 -2.71 1.35
N LYS A 103 -0.68 -3.99 0.99
CA LYS A 103 -0.14 -5.02 1.88
C LYS A 103 1.07 -5.67 1.24
N ARG A 104 1.88 -6.33 2.07
CA ARG A 104 2.93 -7.24 1.62
C ARG A 104 3.09 -8.40 2.60
N GLY A 105 3.65 -9.52 2.15
CA GLY A 105 4.14 -10.55 3.05
C GLY A 105 5.28 -10.03 3.91
N ALA A 106 5.22 -10.18 5.23
CA ALA A 106 6.34 -9.87 6.11
C ALA A 106 7.53 -10.81 5.88
N ALA A 107 8.75 -10.31 6.07
CA ALA A 107 9.97 -11.10 6.07
C ALA A 107 10.06 -11.96 7.35
N GLY A 108 10.46 -13.23 7.23
CA GLY A 108 10.68 -14.17 8.34
C GLY A 108 9.76 -15.40 8.36
N GLU A 109 9.98 -16.31 9.31
CA GLU A 109 9.26 -17.60 9.45
C GLU A 109 7.78 -17.45 9.80
N HIS A 110 7.38 -16.27 10.27
CA HIS A 110 5.99 -15.92 10.53
C HIS A 110 5.52 -14.96 9.45
N TYR A 111 5.19 -15.48 8.26
CA TYR A 111 4.63 -14.79 7.08
C TYR A 111 3.33 -14.03 7.41
N HIS A 112 3.37 -13.01 8.26
CA HIS A 112 2.21 -12.18 8.55
C HIS A 112 2.05 -11.13 7.45
N GLN A 113 0.83 -10.92 6.96
CA GLN A 113 0.55 -9.78 6.10
C GLN A 113 0.85 -8.49 6.88
N GLN A 114 1.61 -7.60 6.28
CA GLN A 114 1.92 -6.28 6.82
C GLN A 114 1.23 -5.23 5.96
N VAL A 115 0.37 -4.43 6.59
CA VAL A 115 -0.25 -3.26 5.95
C VAL A 115 0.80 -2.15 5.86
N ILE A 116 0.98 -1.61 4.67
CA ILE A 116 1.96 -0.58 4.39
C ILE A 116 1.41 0.80 4.65
N ALA A 117 0.25 1.05 4.05
CA ALA A 117 -0.57 2.24 4.17
C ALA A 117 -2.03 1.82 3.91
N ALA A 118 -2.97 2.58 4.45
CA ALA A 118 -4.41 2.36 4.30
C ALA A 118 -5.15 3.65 3.95
N ASN A 119 -6.34 3.52 3.37
CA ASN A 119 -7.20 4.63 2.93
C ASN A 119 -6.43 5.63 2.06
N ILE A 120 -5.75 5.07 1.06
CA ILE A 120 -4.98 5.74 0.03
C ILE A 120 -5.78 5.78 -1.28
N ASP A 121 -5.72 6.89 -1.99
CA ASP A 121 -6.35 7.05 -3.30
C ASP A 121 -5.36 6.73 -4.43
N THR A 122 -4.08 7.08 -4.24
CA THR A 122 -3.03 6.92 -5.26
C THR A 122 -1.75 6.32 -4.70
N VAL A 123 -1.13 5.44 -5.49
CA VAL A 123 0.18 4.85 -5.22
C VAL A 123 1.17 5.33 -6.28
N PHE A 124 2.10 6.21 -5.90
CA PHE A 124 3.21 6.57 -6.77
C PHE A 124 4.31 5.53 -6.67
N ILE A 125 4.49 4.76 -7.74
CA ILE A 125 5.57 3.78 -7.90
C ILE A 125 6.78 4.53 -8.45
N VAL A 126 7.66 4.91 -7.54
CA VAL A 126 8.83 5.76 -7.84
C VAL A 126 10.03 4.89 -8.21
N CYS A 127 10.55 5.10 -9.41
CA CYS A 127 11.75 4.43 -9.94
C CYS A 127 12.73 5.49 -10.45
N GLY A 128 14.03 5.35 -10.19
CA GLY A 128 15.04 6.27 -10.74
C GLY A 128 15.46 5.84 -12.14
N LEU A 129 15.64 6.80 -13.06
CA LEU A 129 16.18 6.58 -14.41
C LEU A 129 17.72 6.44 -14.46
N ASP A 130 18.36 6.30 -13.31
CA ASP A 130 19.76 5.92 -13.21
C ASP A 130 19.90 4.38 -13.19
N ALA A 131 20.94 3.84 -12.57
CA ALA A 131 21.15 2.39 -12.45
C ALA A 131 20.04 1.62 -11.67
N ASP A 132 18.99 2.32 -11.22
CA ASP A 132 17.84 1.72 -10.53
C ASP A 132 16.68 1.35 -11.47
N PHE A 133 16.71 1.79 -12.74
CA PHE A 133 15.63 1.52 -13.69
C PHE A 133 15.47 0.01 -13.93
N ASN A 134 14.30 -0.51 -13.56
CA ASN A 134 14.01 -1.93 -13.64
C ASN A 134 12.50 -2.16 -13.88
N PRO A 135 12.08 -2.41 -15.14
CA PRO A 135 10.69 -2.68 -15.49
C PRO A 135 10.07 -3.82 -14.68
N ARG A 136 10.81 -4.91 -14.49
CA ARG A 136 10.35 -6.10 -13.73
C ARG A 136 10.05 -5.78 -12.26
N ARG A 137 10.76 -4.80 -11.70
CA ARG A 137 10.49 -4.29 -10.35
C ARG A 137 9.24 -3.41 -10.31
N ILE A 138 9.00 -2.60 -11.33
CA ILE A 138 7.78 -1.79 -11.47
C ILE A 138 6.56 -2.71 -11.53
N GLU A 139 6.60 -3.74 -12.38
CA GLU A 139 5.56 -4.79 -12.46
C GLU A 139 5.28 -5.44 -11.11
N ARG A 140 6.33 -5.73 -10.34
CA ARG A 140 6.18 -6.29 -9.00
C ARG A 140 5.51 -5.31 -8.02
N TYR A 141 5.76 -4.01 -8.13
CA TYR A 141 5.03 -3.01 -7.35
C TYR A 141 3.56 -2.92 -7.80
N LEU A 142 3.31 -2.94 -9.11
CA LEU A 142 1.96 -2.92 -9.68
C LEU A 142 1.14 -4.10 -9.17
N LEU A 143 1.71 -5.31 -9.15
CA LEU A 143 1.07 -6.50 -8.56
C LEU A 143 0.63 -6.29 -7.11
N LEU A 144 1.48 -5.68 -6.26
CA LEU A 144 1.13 -5.45 -4.85
C LEU A 144 0.08 -4.34 -4.67
N VAL A 145 -0.12 -3.50 -5.68
CA VAL A 145 -1.13 -2.45 -5.69
C VAL A 145 -2.45 -2.96 -6.28
N GLY A 146 -2.39 -3.86 -7.28
CA GLY A 146 -3.48 -4.47 -8.04
C GLY A 146 -4.37 -5.42 -7.24
N GLY A 147 -5.06 -4.86 -6.25
CA GLY A 147 -5.93 -5.59 -5.31
C GLY A 147 -6.16 -4.79 -4.03
N GLY A 148 -5.40 -3.70 -3.86
CA GLY A 148 -5.54 -2.75 -2.75
C GLY A 148 -6.57 -1.65 -2.98
N GLY A 149 -7.18 -1.56 -4.18
CA GLY A 149 -8.20 -0.58 -4.55
C GLY A 149 -7.69 0.85 -4.80
N ALA A 150 -6.37 1.08 -4.72
CA ALA A 150 -5.76 2.39 -4.95
C ALA A 150 -5.21 2.50 -6.37
N GLN A 151 -5.28 3.70 -6.98
CA GLN A 151 -4.81 3.91 -8.35
C GLN A 151 -3.27 3.91 -8.40
N PRO A 152 -2.61 3.02 -9.17
CA PRO A 152 -1.17 3.11 -9.39
C PRO A 152 -0.83 4.24 -10.37
N VAL A 153 0.30 4.91 -10.14
CA VAL A 153 0.94 5.86 -11.06
C VAL A 153 2.43 5.60 -11.06
N VAL A 154 3.02 5.32 -12.21
CA VAL A 154 4.47 5.09 -12.33
C VAL A 154 5.18 6.42 -12.50
N VAL A 155 6.15 6.69 -11.65
CA VAL A 155 6.93 7.95 -11.63
C VAL A 155 8.40 7.63 -11.83
N LEU A 156 8.91 7.95 -13.01
CA LEU A 156 10.32 7.81 -13.37
C LEU A 156 11.06 9.10 -12.97
N THR A 157 11.81 9.07 -11.88
CA THR A 157 12.57 10.23 -11.39
C THR A 157 13.97 10.30 -12.00
N LYS A 158 14.69 11.40 -11.75
CA LYS A 158 16.05 11.64 -12.26
C LYS A 158 16.11 11.77 -13.79
N ALA A 159 15.02 12.23 -14.40
CA ALA A 159 14.98 12.54 -15.83
C ALA A 159 16.05 13.59 -16.25
N ASP A 160 16.57 14.37 -15.29
CA ASP A 160 17.69 15.30 -15.48
C ASP A 160 19.07 14.64 -15.65
N GLN A 161 19.19 13.32 -15.39
CA GLN A 161 20.48 12.61 -15.32
C GLN A 161 20.65 11.57 -16.44
N THR A 162 19.74 11.52 -17.41
CA THR A 162 19.79 10.56 -18.52
C THR A 162 19.30 11.19 -19.81
N GLU A 163 19.82 10.70 -20.93
CA GLU A 163 19.31 11.02 -22.28
C GLU A 163 18.27 9.98 -22.74
N TYR A 164 18.16 8.84 -22.05
CA TYR A 164 17.32 7.70 -22.43
C TYR A 164 15.94 7.70 -21.75
N ALA A 165 15.45 8.87 -21.32
CA ALA A 165 14.15 8.96 -20.64
C ALA A 165 13.00 8.52 -21.56
N GLU A 166 13.06 8.89 -22.84
CA GLU A 166 12.06 8.51 -23.84
C GLU A 166 12.07 7.00 -24.11
N ASP A 167 13.26 6.39 -24.24
CA ASP A 167 13.40 4.94 -24.40
C ASP A 167 12.82 4.18 -23.20
N ALA A 168 13.07 4.67 -21.98
CA ALA A 168 12.52 4.08 -20.76
C ALA A 168 10.98 4.18 -20.70
N LEU A 169 10.40 5.26 -21.23
CA LEU A 169 8.95 5.41 -21.36
C LEU A 169 8.40 4.43 -22.40
N ALA A 170 9.06 4.29 -23.55
CA ALA A 170 8.66 3.35 -24.61
C ALA A 170 8.65 1.89 -24.11
N VAL A 171 9.64 1.48 -23.30
CA VAL A 171 9.67 0.16 -22.64
C VAL A 171 8.45 -0.09 -21.75
N LEU A 172 7.79 0.96 -21.28
CA LEU A 172 6.63 0.89 -20.38
C LEU A 172 5.32 1.36 -21.05
N GLU A 173 5.30 1.57 -22.36
CA GLU A 173 4.15 2.09 -23.10
C GLU A 173 2.89 1.21 -22.91
N GLU A 174 3.08 -0.10 -22.81
CA GLU A 174 2.02 -1.07 -22.52
C GLU A 174 1.26 -0.76 -21.21
N LEU A 175 1.90 -0.11 -20.23
CA LEU A 175 1.23 0.31 -19.00
C LEU A 175 0.23 1.44 -19.27
N GLU A 176 0.53 2.36 -20.17
CA GLU A 176 -0.40 3.43 -20.56
C GLU A 176 -1.61 2.85 -21.30
N ALA A 177 -1.40 1.83 -22.14
CA ALA A 177 -2.49 1.08 -22.78
C ALA A 177 -3.42 0.41 -21.74
N GLN A 178 -2.88 0.03 -20.59
CA GLN A 178 -3.62 -0.48 -19.43
C GLN A 178 -4.18 0.62 -18.51
N LYS A 179 -4.13 1.89 -18.94
CA LYS A 179 -4.59 3.07 -18.19
C LYS A 179 -3.83 3.30 -16.88
N ILE A 180 -2.61 2.80 -16.78
CA ILE A 180 -1.70 3.09 -15.67
C ILE A 180 -0.87 4.32 -16.07
N PRO A 181 -1.07 5.49 -15.44
CA PRO A 181 -0.38 6.70 -15.85
C PRO A 181 1.13 6.61 -15.60
N LEU A 182 1.92 7.08 -16.58
CA LEU A 182 3.38 7.06 -16.55
C LEU A 182 3.93 8.49 -16.66
N ARG A 183 4.79 8.92 -15.72
CA ARG A 183 5.37 10.27 -15.72
C ARG A 183 6.87 10.23 -15.48
N ALA A 184 7.64 10.81 -16.39
CA ALA A 184 9.05 11.13 -16.14
C ALA A 184 9.17 12.52 -15.52
N VAL A 185 9.93 12.64 -14.43
CA VAL A 185 10.10 13.90 -13.69
C VAL A 185 11.55 14.08 -13.23
N ASN A 186 12.04 15.31 -13.31
CA ASN A 186 13.09 15.78 -12.40
C ASN A 186 12.44 16.09 -11.04
N ALA A 187 12.69 15.25 -10.03
CA ALA A 187 12.10 15.41 -8.71
C ALA A 187 12.60 16.66 -7.95
N LYS A 188 13.67 17.32 -8.40
CA LYS A 188 14.19 18.57 -7.83
C LYS A 188 13.53 19.82 -8.41
N ASP A 189 12.85 19.68 -9.54
CA ASP A 189 12.22 20.78 -10.25
C ASP A 189 10.70 20.80 -9.98
N PRO A 190 10.18 21.84 -9.29
CA PRO A 190 8.76 21.98 -9.01
C PRO A 190 7.86 22.00 -10.26
N ASP A 191 8.34 22.52 -11.39
CA ASP A 191 7.55 22.61 -12.63
C ASP A 191 7.40 21.23 -13.26
N SER A 192 8.49 20.45 -13.30
CA SER A 192 8.44 19.04 -13.67
C SER A 192 7.53 18.21 -12.74
N VAL A 193 7.62 18.42 -11.41
CA VAL A 193 6.77 17.71 -10.43
C VAL A 193 5.29 18.10 -10.54
N ALA A 194 4.97 19.26 -11.13
CA ALA A 194 3.58 19.69 -11.35
C ALA A 194 2.77 18.68 -12.19
N ALA A 195 3.43 17.83 -12.98
CA ALA A 195 2.80 16.72 -13.69
C ALA A 195 2.04 15.72 -12.78
N LEU A 196 2.35 15.69 -11.47
CA LEU A 196 1.70 14.81 -10.50
C LEU A 196 0.46 15.42 -9.82
N ARG A 197 0.17 16.71 -10.06
CA ARG A 197 -0.98 17.42 -9.48
C ARG A 197 -2.34 16.73 -9.66
N PRO A 198 -2.64 16.04 -10.79
CA PRO A 198 -3.93 15.37 -10.98
C PRO A 198 -4.28 14.34 -9.89
N TRP A 199 -3.29 13.82 -9.16
CA TRP A 199 -3.46 12.84 -8.09
C TRP A 199 -3.26 13.43 -6.68
N LEU A 200 -2.97 14.73 -6.57
CA LEU A 200 -2.59 15.41 -5.33
C LEU A 200 -3.53 16.57 -4.98
N GLY A 201 -4.84 16.39 -5.21
CA GLY A 201 -5.88 17.36 -4.82
C GLY A 201 -6.31 17.26 -3.35
N ASP A 202 -7.07 18.25 -2.90
CA ASP A 202 -7.58 18.37 -1.53
C ASP A 202 -8.19 17.06 -1.01
N GLY A 203 -7.77 16.66 0.20
CA GLY A 203 -8.23 15.45 0.88
C GLY A 203 -7.73 14.14 0.26
N ARG A 204 -7.16 14.14 -0.95
CA ARG A 204 -6.61 12.91 -1.54
C ARG A 204 -5.37 12.46 -0.80
N THR A 205 -5.22 11.15 -0.69
CA THR A 205 -4.09 10.53 -0.01
C THR A 205 -3.24 9.75 -1.01
N ALA A 206 -2.00 10.18 -1.17
CA ALA A 206 -1.01 9.48 -1.96
C ALA A 206 0.03 8.79 -1.07
N VAL A 207 0.60 7.69 -1.56
CA VAL A 207 1.73 7.01 -0.93
C VAL A 207 2.87 6.83 -1.93
N LEU A 208 4.10 7.08 -1.48
CA LEU A 208 5.29 6.83 -2.29
C LEU A 208 5.83 5.43 -1.99
N VAL A 209 5.96 4.59 -3.01
CA VAL A 209 6.61 3.28 -2.95
C VAL A 209 7.72 3.21 -3.97
N GLY A 210 8.76 2.41 -3.71
CA GLY A 210 9.93 2.35 -4.60
C GLY A 210 11.20 1.97 -3.86
N SER A 211 12.24 1.68 -4.62
CA SER A 211 13.54 1.28 -4.09
C SER A 211 14.22 2.37 -3.27
N SER A 212 15.16 1.98 -2.42
CA SER A 212 16.04 2.95 -1.75
C SER A 212 16.85 3.69 -2.80
N GLY A 213 16.90 5.03 -2.73
CA GLY A 213 17.62 5.85 -3.72
C GLY A 213 16.82 6.19 -4.98
N ALA A 214 15.59 5.69 -5.15
CA ALA A 214 14.73 5.98 -6.30
C ALA A 214 14.17 7.41 -6.36
N GLY A 215 14.58 8.34 -5.49
CA GLY A 215 14.12 9.74 -5.53
C GLY A 215 12.89 10.10 -4.68
N LYS A 216 12.29 9.17 -3.92
CA LYS A 216 11.10 9.42 -3.07
C LYS A 216 11.24 10.62 -2.12
N SER A 217 12.31 10.67 -1.31
CA SER A 217 12.50 11.76 -0.35
C SER A 217 12.72 13.12 -1.04
N THR A 218 13.40 13.13 -2.19
CA THR A 218 13.53 14.34 -3.03
C THR A 218 12.17 14.79 -3.54
N LEU A 219 11.35 13.87 -4.03
CA LEU A 219 9.99 14.15 -4.48
C LEU A 219 9.12 14.69 -3.33
N THR A 220 9.17 14.07 -2.16
CA THR A 220 8.45 14.54 -0.95
C THR A 220 8.82 15.98 -0.59
N ASN A 221 10.12 16.32 -0.61
CA ASN A 221 10.56 17.69 -0.31
C ASN A 221 10.01 18.71 -1.30
N THR A 222 10.07 18.40 -2.59
CA THR A 222 9.57 19.30 -3.63
C THR A 222 8.07 19.49 -3.51
N LEU A 223 7.31 18.42 -3.24
CA LEU A 223 5.87 18.49 -2.99
C LEU A 223 5.51 19.29 -1.73
N LEU A 224 6.35 19.26 -0.70
CA LEU A 224 6.15 20.03 0.53
C LEU A 224 6.48 21.53 0.38
N GLY A 225 7.03 21.96 -0.77
CA GLY A 225 7.50 23.33 -0.97
C GLY A 225 8.59 23.76 0.01
N THR A 226 9.17 22.82 0.75
CA THR A 226 10.15 23.06 1.82
C THR A 226 11.23 21.98 1.76
N GLN A 227 12.50 22.36 1.89
CA GLN A 227 13.59 21.39 2.11
C GLN A 227 13.53 20.80 3.53
N LYS A 228 12.39 20.22 3.94
CA LYS A 228 12.19 19.69 5.30
C LYS A 228 13.01 18.42 5.55
N MET A 229 13.24 17.58 4.55
CA MET A 229 14.26 16.54 4.62
C MET A 229 15.55 17.09 4.05
N LYS A 230 16.61 17.21 4.86
CA LYS A 230 17.95 17.53 4.33
C LYS A 230 18.34 16.44 3.33
N THR A 231 18.17 16.69 2.03
CA THR A 231 18.79 15.90 0.97
C THR A 231 20.27 16.22 1.04
N ASN A 232 21.00 15.53 1.92
CA ASN A 232 22.45 15.60 1.90
C ASN A 232 22.89 15.11 0.52
N ALA A 233 23.44 16.03 -0.27
CA ALA A 233 24.19 15.74 -1.46
C ALA A 233 25.12 14.56 -1.18
N VAL A 234 25.12 13.61 -2.11
CA VAL A 234 25.97 12.42 -2.10
C VAL A 234 27.40 12.88 -1.81
N ARG A 235 27.87 12.67 -0.57
CA ARG A 235 29.29 12.74 -0.26
C ARG A 235 29.87 11.43 -0.74
N GLU A 236 30.68 11.51 -1.79
CA GLU A 236 31.27 10.42 -2.57
C GLU A 236 32.23 9.49 -1.80
N ASN A 237 32.17 9.38 -0.47
CA ASN A 237 33.20 8.60 0.25
C ASN A 237 32.74 7.89 1.53
N ASP A 238 31.47 7.51 1.65
CA ASP A 238 31.10 6.54 2.68
C ASP A 238 29.86 5.71 2.30
N SER A 239 30.10 4.48 1.85
CA SER A 239 29.11 3.53 1.31
C SER A 239 28.14 2.95 2.36
N ARG A 240 27.73 3.73 3.36
CA ARG A 240 26.68 3.38 4.34
C ARG A 240 25.80 4.59 4.65
N GLY A 241 25.00 4.99 3.68
CA GLY A 241 24.00 6.07 3.77
C GLY A 241 23.05 5.90 4.95
N ARG A 242 23.26 6.70 6.01
CA ARG A 242 22.48 6.72 7.24
C ARG A 242 21.63 7.99 7.33
N HIS A 243 20.75 8.20 6.35
CA HIS A 243 19.60 9.12 6.46
C HIS A 243 18.38 8.50 5.76
N THR A 244 17.96 7.34 6.25
CA THR A 244 16.75 6.64 5.83
C THR A 244 15.56 7.25 6.57
N THR A 245 14.47 7.62 5.87
CA THR A 245 13.16 7.83 6.53
C THR A 245 12.83 6.56 7.31
N THR A 246 13.06 6.52 8.64
CA THR A 246 12.94 5.29 9.44
C THR A 246 11.51 4.99 9.85
N HIS A 247 10.61 5.97 9.78
CA HIS A 247 9.22 5.85 10.19
C HIS A 247 8.29 6.34 9.09
N ARG A 248 7.17 5.63 8.91
CA ARG A 248 6.11 6.03 8.01
C ARG A 248 5.31 7.12 8.68
N ALA A 249 5.13 8.23 7.98
CA ALA A 249 4.33 9.35 8.44
C ALA A 249 3.40 9.81 7.32
N LEU A 250 2.20 10.21 7.69
CA LEU A 250 1.26 10.94 6.84
C LEU A 250 1.52 12.43 7.03
N ILE A 251 1.78 13.12 5.93
CA ILE A 251 2.19 14.52 5.91
C ILE A 251 1.19 15.31 5.07
N PRO A 252 0.56 16.37 5.60
CA PRO A 252 -0.26 17.27 4.80
C PRO A 252 0.62 18.05 3.80
N LEU A 253 0.18 18.15 2.56
CA LEU A 253 0.82 18.90 1.49
C LEU A 253 0.19 20.30 1.35
N PRO A 254 0.94 21.29 0.85
CA PRO A 254 0.38 22.60 0.51
C PRO A 254 -0.76 22.55 -0.51
N SER A 255 -0.85 21.48 -1.31
CA SER A 255 -1.93 21.24 -2.26
C SER A 255 -3.22 20.71 -1.63
N GLY A 256 -3.29 20.61 -0.30
CA GLY A 256 -4.43 20.02 0.43
C GLY A 256 -4.48 18.49 0.44
N ALA A 257 -3.60 17.82 -0.31
CA ALA A 257 -3.46 16.37 -0.27
C ALA A 257 -2.67 15.89 0.96
N CYS A 258 -2.76 14.60 1.25
CA CYS A 258 -1.96 13.89 2.25
C CYS A 258 -0.95 12.98 1.56
N LEU A 259 0.31 13.01 2.00
CA LEU A 259 1.37 12.15 1.46
C LEU A 259 1.90 11.21 2.55
N ILE A 260 1.93 9.92 2.25
CA ILE A 260 2.57 8.91 3.09
C ILE A 260 3.93 8.57 2.47
N ASP A 261 5.01 8.98 3.14
CA ASP A 261 6.36 8.55 2.75
C ASP A 261 6.66 7.17 3.37
N THR A 262 7.11 6.24 2.52
CA THR A 262 7.51 4.91 2.98
C THR A 262 9.02 4.73 2.85
N PRO A 263 9.68 4.12 3.87
CA PRO A 263 11.05 3.66 3.69
C PRO A 263 11.13 2.77 2.45
N GLY A 264 12.27 2.83 1.74
CA GLY A 264 12.48 1.99 0.55
C GLY A 264 12.12 0.53 0.83
N MET A 265 11.18 -0.01 0.07
CA MET A 265 10.65 -1.34 0.34
C MET A 265 11.64 -2.40 -0.15
N ARG A 266 12.21 -3.15 0.81
CA ARG A 266 12.97 -4.36 0.54
C ARG A 266 12.03 -5.56 0.66
N GLU A 267 12.18 -6.54 -0.22
CA GLU A 267 11.39 -7.79 -0.25
C GLU A 267 9.88 -7.55 -0.43
N LEU A 268 9.47 -7.35 -1.69
CA LEU A 268 8.08 -7.14 -2.11
C LEU A 268 7.33 -8.47 -2.25
N LYS A 269 7.17 -9.24 -1.17
CA LYS A 269 6.51 -10.54 -1.26
C LYS A 269 4.98 -10.38 -1.41
N PRO A 270 4.34 -11.08 -2.35
CA PRO A 270 2.88 -11.12 -2.42
C PRO A 270 2.30 -11.74 -1.15
N THR A 271 1.07 -11.38 -0.86
CA THR A 271 0.26 -11.87 0.25
C THR A 271 -0.58 -13.08 -0.13
N GLY A 272 -0.81 -13.29 -1.43
CA GLY A 272 -1.71 -14.30 -1.98
C GLY A 272 -3.12 -13.77 -2.26
N GLU A 273 -3.37 -12.47 -2.03
CA GLU A 273 -4.64 -11.79 -2.32
C GLU A 273 -4.56 -10.96 -3.61
N GLU A 274 -3.38 -10.84 -4.21
CA GLU A 274 -3.14 -10.01 -5.40
C GLU A 274 -3.79 -10.60 -6.67
N ASP A 275 -4.30 -9.72 -7.53
CA ASP A 275 -4.81 -10.05 -8.86
C ASP A 275 -3.77 -9.65 -9.93
N LEU A 276 -3.40 -10.58 -10.81
CA LEU A 276 -2.38 -10.35 -11.84
C LEU A 276 -2.86 -9.39 -12.93
N ALA A 277 -4.15 -9.43 -13.28
CA ALA A 277 -4.72 -8.54 -14.29
C ALA A 277 -4.75 -7.10 -13.76
N GLU A 278 -5.17 -6.90 -12.51
CA GLU A 278 -5.06 -5.59 -11.84
C GLU A 278 -3.60 -5.19 -11.56
N GLY A 279 -2.68 -6.16 -11.56
CA GLY A 279 -1.25 -6.02 -11.32
C GLY A 279 -0.41 -5.59 -12.53
N GLY A 280 -1.03 -5.16 -13.63
CA GLY A 280 -0.33 -4.71 -14.84
C GLY A 280 -0.03 -5.83 -15.85
N PHE A 281 -0.68 -6.99 -15.72
CA PHE A 281 -0.57 -8.11 -16.66
C PHE A 281 -1.91 -8.43 -17.34
N SER A 282 -2.81 -7.44 -17.47
CA SER A 282 -4.14 -7.65 -18.08
C SER A 282 -4.06 -8.11 -19.54
N ASP A 283 -3.05 -7.64 -20.26
CA ASP A 283 -2.65 -8.07 -21.60
C ASP A 283 -2.29 -9.57 -21.65
N VAL A 284 -1.41 -10.00 -20.76
CA VAL A 284 -0.95 -11.39 -20.68
C VAL A 284 -2.08 -12.32 -20.24
N GLU A 285 -2.90 -11.91 -19.26
CA GLU A 285 -4.08 -12.67 -18.80
C GLU A 285 -5.12 -12.85 -19.92
N ALA A 286 -5.39 -11.79 -20.71
CA ALA A 286 -6.32 -11.84 -21.83
C ALA A 286 -5.85 -12.81 -22.92
N LEU A 287 -4.54 -12.91 -23.17
CA LEU A 287 -3.96 -13.89 -24.09
C LEU A 287 -3.93 -15.30 -23.48
N ALA A 288 -3.61 -15.43 -22.20
CA ALA A 288 -3.60 -16.72 -21.50
C ALA A 288 -4.99 -17.39 -21.54
N ALA A 289 -6.07 -16.61 -21.42
CA ALA A 289 -7.46 -17.08 -21.53
C ALA A 289 -7.82 -17.61 -22.93
N GLN A 290 -7.04 -17.29 -23.97
CA GLN A 290 -7.23 -17.77 -25.35
C GLN A 290 -6.41 -19.03 -25.66
N CYS A 291 -5.59 -19.50 -24.70
CA CYS A 291 -4.85 -20.74 -24.88
C CYS A 291 -5.79 -21.93 -25.03
N ARG A 292 -5.38 -22.90 -25.85
CA ARG A 292 -6.12 -24.16 -26.03
C ARG A 292 -6.32 -24.95 -24.72
N PHE A 293 -5.37 -24.83 -23.79
CA PHE A 293 -5.36 -25.54 -22.51
C PHE A 293 -5.47 -24.57 -21.35
N ASN A 294 -6.31 -24.89 -20.37
CA ASN A 294 -6.52 -24.06 -19.18
C ASN A 294 -5.31 -24.04 -18.22
N ASP A 295 -4.46 -25.06 -18.27
CA ASP A 295 -3.24 -25.23 -17.47
C ASP A 295 -1.96 -24.99 -18.28
N CYS A 296 -2.06 -24.20 -19.36
CA CYS A 296 -0.91 -23.89 -20.22
C CYS A 296 0.22 -23.23 -19.44
N ALA A 297 1.43 -23.81 -19.50
CA ALA A 297 2.64 -23.24 -18.96
C ALA A 297 3.32 -22.24 -19.91
N HIS A 298 2.74 -22.02 -21.10
CA HIS A 298 3.22 -21.11 -22.14
C HIS A 298 4.66 -21.38 -22.58
N ILE A 299 5.10 -22.65 -22.55
CA ILE A 299 6.46 -23.07 -22.94
C ILE A 299 6.43 -23.70 -24.33
N ALA A 300 5.71 -24.81 -24.47
CA ALA A 300 5.78 -25.68 -25.66
C ALA A 300 4.40 -26.19 -26.13
N GLU A 301 3.34 -25.79 -25.47
CA GLU A 301 2.00 -26.30 -25.69
C GLU A 301 1.45 -25.84 -27.06
N PRO A 302 0.85 -26.75 -27.85
CA PRO A 302 0.25 -26.39 -29.12
C PRO A 302 -1.01 -25.53 -28.91
N GLY A 303 -1.15 -24.46 -29.69
CA GLY A 303 -2.27 -23.52 -29.53
C GLY A 303 -2.13 -22.59 -28.32
N CYS A 304 -0.91 -22.32 -27.87
CA CYS A 304 -0.62 -21.30 -26.86
C CYS A 304 -0.67 -19.90 -27.50
N ALA A 305 -1.70 -19.12 -27.16
CA ALA A 305 -1.87 -17.76 -27.67
C ALA A 305 -0.78 -16.80 -27.15
N VAL A 306 -0.34 -16.97 -25.89
CA VAL A 306 0.77 -16.18 -25.31
C VAL A 306 2.06 -16.38 -26.12
N ARG A 307 2.38 -17.63 -26.48
CA ARG A 307 3.57 -17.92 -27.28
C ARG A 307 3.43 -17.40 -28.71
N ALA A 308 2.26 -17.50 -29.31
CA ALA A 308 2.01 -16.91 -30.63
C ALA A 308 2.23 -15.39 -30.63
N ALA A 309 1.81 -14.70 -29.58
CA ALA A 309 2.06 -13.26 -29.40
C ALA A 309 3.56 -12.95 -29.20
N ILE A 310 4.29 -13.78 -28.45
CA ILE A 310 5.75 -13.67 -28.33
C ILE A 310 6.42 -13.85 -29.70
N ASP A 311 6.05 -14.90 -30.45
CA ASP A 311 6.61 -15.20 -31.76
C ASP A 311 6.29 -14.09 -32.79
N ALA A 312 5.19 -13.36 -32.59
CA ALA A 312 4.79 -12.19 -33.39
C ALA A 312 5.44 -10.86 -32.94
N GLY A 313 6.17 -10.85 -31.82
CA GLY A 313 6.79 -9.64 -31.26
C GLY A 313 5.80 -8.71 -30.54
N GLU A 314 4.59 -9.17 -30.25
CA GLU A 314 3.54 -8.43 -29.53
C GLU A 314 3.70 -8.52 -28.00
N LEU A 315 4.45 -9.51 -27.50
CA LEU A 315 4.79 -9.66 -26.09
C LEU A 315 6.28 -9.89 -25.90
N ASP A 316 6.87 -9.17 -24.93
CA ASP A 316 8.24 -9.42 -24.49
C ASP A 316 8.37 -10.78 -23.75
N PRO A 317 9.22 -11.71 -24.22
CA PRO A 317 9.48 -12.97 -23.53
C PRO A 317 9.91 -12.80 -22.06
N GLU A 318 10.70 -11.77 -21.74
CA GLU A 318 11.15 -11.52 -20.37
C GLU A 318 10.00 -11.08 -19.46
N ARG A 319 9.05 -10.31 -20.00
CA ARG A 319 7.82 -9.92 -19.30
C ARG A 319 6.96 -11.13 -18.98
N VAL A 320 6.77 -12.04 -19.94
CA VAL A 320 6.01 -13.28 -19.72
C VAL A 320 6.72 -14.17 -18.69
N ALA A 321 8.04 -14.28 -18.73
CA ALA A 321 8.80 -15.01 -17.72
C ALA A 321 8.61 -14.42 -16.30
N ASN A 322 8.61 -13.07 -16.18
CA ASN A 322 8.34 -12.41 -14.90
C ASN A 322 6.90 -12.61 -14.43
N TYR A 323 5.92 -12.51 -15.33
CA TYR A 323 4.51 -12.83 -15.06
C TYR A 323 4.36 -14.25 -14.49
N MET A 324 4.94 -15.26 -15.13
CA MET A 324 4.87 -16.65 -14.68
C MET A 324 5.49 -16.83 -13.29
N LYS A 325 6.63 -16.19 -13.04
CA LYS A 325 7.27 -16.17 -11.73
C LYS A 325 6.36 -15.57 -10.66
N LEU A 326 5.78 -14.40 -10.93
CA LEU A 326 4.88 -13.72 -10.00
C LEU A 326 3.61 -14.54 -9.74
N ARG A 327 3.03 -15.16 -10.78
CA ARG A 327 1.88 -16.06 -10.67
C ARG A 327 2.14 -17.23 -9.72
N MET A 328 3.30 -17.88 -9.83
CA MET A 328 3.70 -18.95 -8.91
C MET A 328 3.89 -18.44 -7.47
N GLU A 329 4.49 -17.26 -7.30
CA GLU A 329 4.68 -16.66 -5.97
C GLU A 329 3.35 -16.32 -5.29
N VAL A 330 2.39 -15.75 -6.03
CA VAL A 330 1.02 -15.45 -5.56
C VAL A 330 0.29 -16.74 -5.18
N ALA A 331 0.30 -17.75 -6.05
CA ALA A 331 -0.34 -19.04 -5.78
C ALA A 331 0.22 -19.71 -4.50
N SER A 332 1.55 -19.71 -4.34
CA SER A 332 2.20 -20.24 -3.13
C SER A 332 1.83 -19.43 -1.87
N ALA A 333 1.70 -18.11 -1.98
CA ALA A 333 1.28 -17.26 -0.87
C ALA A 333 -0.19 -17.52 -0.49
N ALA A 334 -1.07 -17.70 -1.48
CA ALA A 334 -2.49 -18.00 -1.29
C ALA A 334 -2.71 -19.34 -0.56
N GLU A 335 -1.99 -20.39 -0.94
CA GLU A 335 -2.06 -21.70 -0.28
C GLU A 335 -1.65 -21.62 1.21
N LYS A 336 -0.57 -20.87 1.50
CA LYS A 336 -0.10 -20.63 2.88
C LYS A 336 -1.12 -19.83 3.68
N LEU A 337 -1.75 -18.83 3.07
CA LEU A 337 -2.79 -18.02 3.70
C LEU A 337 -4.01 -18.89 4.05
N ALA A 338 -4.50 -19.69 3.11
CA ALA A 338 -5.63 -20.60 3.30
C ALA A 338 -5.39 -21.61 4.43
N THR A 339 -4.20 -22.22 4.45
CA THR A 339 -3.79 -23.16 5.52
C THR A 339 -3.84 -22.49 6.89
N ARG A 340 -3.38 -21.24 7.00
CA ARG A 340 -3.40 -20.49 8.27
C ARG A 340 -4.82 -20.13 8.71
N VAL A 341 -5.65 -19.65 7.80
CA VAL A 341 -7.06 -19.32 8.10
C VAL A 341 -7.77 -20.56 8.66
N ALA A 342 -7.53 -21.73 8.05
CA ALA A 342 -8.06 -23.01 8.55
C ALA A 342 -7.55 -23.35 9.96
N GLN A 343 -6.26 -23.16 10.26
CA GLN A 343 -5.68 -23.40 11.59
C GLN A 343 -6.26 -22.44 12.65
N ASN A 344 -6.40 -21.16 12.34
CA ASN A 344 -6.97 -20.16 13.26
C ASN A 344 -8.44 -20.45 13.59
N ASN A 345 -9.22 -20.88 12.59
CA ASN A 345 -10.62 -21.25 12.80
C ASN A 345 -10.77 -22.49 13.70
N ARG A 346 -9.88 -23.48 13.57
CA ARG A 346 -9.84 -24.66 14.46
C ARG A 346 -9.51 -24.28 15.92
N GLY A 347 -8.64 -23.29 16.13
CA GLY A 347 -8.28 -22.79 17.47
C GLY A 347 -9.40 -22.01 18.18
N LYS A 348 -10.33 -21.38 17.44
CA LYS A 348 -11.49 -20.67 18.01
C LYS A 348 -12.62 -21.61 18.47
N GLY A 349 -12.68 -22.84 17.95
CA GLY A 349 -13.76 -23.80 18.24
C GLY A 349 -13.64 -24.60 19.54
N SER A 350 -12.46 -24.66 20.17
CA SER A 350 -12.20 -25.51 21.35
C SER A 350 -12.43 -24.82 22.72
N GLY A 351 -12.96 -23.60 22.74
CA GLY A 351 -13.10 -22.77 23.95
C GLY A 351 -14.39 -22.91 24.76
N LYS A 352 -15.42 -23.63 24.30
CA LYS A 352 -16.64 -23.86 25.10
C LYS A 352 -16.48 -25.11 25.99
N ARG A 353 -15.94 -24.94 27.21
CA ARG A 353 -16.17 -25.94 28.28
C ARG A 353 -17.68 -25.94 28.59
N PRO A 354 -18.36 -27.10 28.62
CA PRO A 354 -19.76 -27.14 29.01
C PRO A 354 -19.88 -26.69 30.46
N ALA A 355 -20.92 -25.91 30.75
CA ALA A 355 -21.24 -25.45 32.10
C ALA A 355 -21.31 -26.66 33.04
N SER A 356 -20.57 -26.60 34.14
CA SER A 356 -20.63 -27.58 35.22
C SER A 356 -22.05 -27.62 35.77
N VAL A 357 -22.72 -28.75 35.55
CA VAL A 357 -24.03 -29.06 36.14
C VAL A 357 -23.88 -29.13 37.66
N ASP A 358 -24.64 -28.30 38.36
CA ASP A 358 -24.82 -28.35 39.81
C ASP A 358 -25.18 -29.77 40.26
N ARG A 359 -24.41 -30.31 41.20
CA ARG A 359 -24.79 -31.50 41.96
C ARG A 359 -25.54 -31.07 43.22
N PRO A 360 -26.79 -31.55 43.45
CA PRO A 360 -27.49 -31.26 44.69
C PRO A 360 -26.89 -32.07 45.84
N GLY A 361 -26.90 -31.46 47.02
CA GLY A 361 -26.17 -31.91 48.19
C GLY A 361 -26.56 -33.27 48.76
N ARG A 362 -25.74 -33.75 49.69
CA ARG A 362 -26.12 -34.74 50.69
C ARG A 362 -25.66 -34.29 52.07
N ARG A 363 -26.68 -34.12 52.89
CA ARG A 363 -26.81 -34.13 54.37
C ARG A 363 -25.56 -34.20 55.23
#